data_AF-A0A2E5M9Q1-F1
#
_entry.id   AF-A0A2E5M9Q1-F1
#
_cell.length_a   1.000
_cell.length_b   1.000
_cell.length_c   1.000
_cell.angle_alpha   90.00
_cell.angle_beta   90.00
_cell.angle_gamma   90.00
#
_symmetry.space_group_name_H-M   'P 1'
#
loop_
_entity.id
_entity.type
_entity.pdbx_description
1 polymer ?
#
loop_
_entity_poly.entity_id
_entity_poly.type
_entity_poly.pdbx_seq_one_letter_code
_entity_poly.pdbx_strand_id
1 'polypeptide(L)'
;MDLEAIREQLTERAAELSDRQERVARHTRHREEPLPQDFAEQAVELENGETLVAIDRELALELQQIERAIRRIDAEQYFDCKACGEPIGEERLQALPYANSCISCASKE
;
A
#
# COMPACT_ATOMS: atom_id res chain seq x y z
N MET A 1 9.55 20.86 6.68
CA MET A 1 9.64 19.66 5.81
C MET A 1 9.97 20.04 4.38
N ASP A 2 10.83 19.26 3.74
CA ASP A 2 11.14 19.36 2.31
C ASP A 2 10.19 18.43 1.52
N LEU A 3 9.27 19.01 0.74
CA LEU A 3 8.29 18.25 -0.03
C LEU A 3 8.91 17.55 -1.25
N GLU A 4 10.03 18.05 -1.77
CA GLU A 4 10.73 17.43 -2.90
C GLU A 4 11.41 16.14 -2.45
N ALA A 5 12.11 16.18 -1.31
CA ALA A 5 12.70 14.99 -0.69
C ALA A 5 11.63 13.94 -0.31
N ILE A 6 10.48 14.37 0.22
CA ILE A 6 9.36 13.47 0.54
C ILE A 6 8.78 12.86 -0.74
N ARG A 7 8.64 13.64 -1.81
CA ARG A 7 8.15 13.14 -3.10
C ARG A 7 9.09 12.08 -3.66
N GLU A 8 10.40 12.32 -3.59
CA GLU A 8 11.42 11.35 -4.02
C GLU A 8 11.30 10.05 -3.21
N GLN A 9 11.26 10.15 -1.88
CA GLN A 9 11.08 9.00 -0.99
C GLN A 9 9.80 8.19 -1.31
N LEU A 10 8.67 8.88 -1.50
CA LEU A 10 7.41 8.24 -1.86
C LEU A 10 7.48 7.56 -3.23
N THR A 11 8.18 8.16 -4.18
CA THR A 11 8.33 7.61 -5.55
C THR A 11 9.21 6.36 -5.55
N GLU A 12 10.33 6.38 -4.81
CA GLU A 12 11.19 5.20 -4.63
C GLU A 12 10.41 4.06 -3.98
N ARG A 13 9.64 4.37 -2.92
CA ARG A 13 8.80 3.39 -2.24
C ARG A 13 7.71 2.82 -3.15
N ALA A 14 7.09 3.65 -3.99
CA ALA A 14 6.11 3.18 -4.96
C ALA A 14 6.73 2.19 -5.95
N ALA A 15 7.92 2.48 -6.47
CA ALA A 15 8.64 1.60 -7.38
C ALA A 15 8.96 0.24 -6.72
N GLU A 16 9.41 0.24 -5.47
CA GLU A 16 9.67 -0.98 -4.69
C GLU A 16 8.40 -1.84 -4.54
N LEU A 17 7.28 -1.22 -4.17
CA LEU A 17 6.01 -1.91 -3.99
C LEU A 17 5.45 -2.44 -5.31
N SER A 18 5.59 -1.70 -6.40
CA SER A 18 5.20 -2.15 -7.74
C SER A 18 6.01 -3.36 -8.20
N ASP A 19 7.33 -3.38 -7.99
CA ASP A 19 8.15 -4.57 -8.30
C ASP A 19 7.72 -5.78 -7.46
N ARG A 20 7.51 -5.56 -6.14
CA ARG A 20 7.03 -6.61 -5.25
C ARG A 20 5.66 -7.14 -5.69
N GLN A 21 4.75 -6.26 -6.10
CA GLN A 21 3.44 -6.63 -6.60
C GLN A 21 3.54 -7.48 -7.88
N GLU A 22 4.40 -7.11 -8.83
CA GLU A 22 4.62 -7.90 -10.04
C GLU A 22 5.11 -9.32 -9.71
N ARG A 23 6.03 -9.44 -8.74
CA ARG A 23 6.55 -10.74 -8.27
C ARG A 23 5.44 -11.60 -7.67
N VAL A 24 4.58 -11.03 -6.83
CA VAL A 24 3.42 -11.73 -6.23
C VAL A 24 2.44 -12.14 -7.33
N ALA A 25 2.12 -11.23 -8.26
CA ALA A 25 1.21 -11.49 -9.37
C ALA A 25 1.71 -12.63 -10.29
N ARG A 26 3.02 -12.74 -10.54
CA ARG A 26 3.60 -13.89 -11.26
C ARG A 26 3.33 -15.20 -10.53
N HIS A 27 3.49 -15.22 -9.20
CA HIS A 27 3.26 -16.42 -8.38
C HIS A 27 1.80 -16.85 -8.39
N THR A 28 0.87 -15.89 -8.34
CA THR A 28 -0.57 -16.17 -8.42
C THR A 28 -0.98 -16.68 -9.80
N ARG A 29 -0.43 -16.12 -10.89
CA ARG A 29 -0.74 -16.56 -12.27
C ARG A 29 -0.17 -17.93 -12.61
N HIS A 30 0.99 -18.29 -12.06
CA HIS A 30 1.56 -19.63 -12.27
C HIS A 30 0.67 -20.76 -11.72
N ARG A 31 -0.30 -20.42 -10.86
CA ARG A 31 -1.23 -21.35 -10.22
C ARG A 31 -2.50 -21.66 -11.00
N GLU A 32 -2.62 -21.18 -12.24
CA GLU A 32 -3.68 -21.61 -13.16
C GLU A 32 -3.49 -23.05 -13.67
N GLU A 33 -2.41 -23.73 -13.25
CA GLU A 33 -2.23 -25.17 -13.42
C GLU A 33 -3.28 -25.99 -12.64
N PRO A 34 -3.66 -27.19 -13.14
CA PRO A 34 -4.60 -28.05 -12.43
C PRO A 34 -4.09 -28.36 -11.02
N LEU A 35 -4.98 -28.23 -10.02
CA LEU A 35 -4.66 -28.59 -8.65
C LEU A 35 -4.18 -30.06 -8.57
N PRO A 36 -3.28 -30.38 -7.62
CA PRO A 36 -2.85 -31.76 -7.38
C PRO A 36 -4.06 -32.69 -7.13
N GLN A 37 -3.96 -33.97 -7.49
CA GLN A 37 -5.05 -34.92 -7.20
C GLN A 37 -5.15 -35.26 -5.70
N ASP A 38 -4.08 -35.06 -4.93
CA ASP A 38 -4.06 -35.31 -3.51
C ASP A 38 -4.75 -34.17 -2.73
N PHE A 39 -5.75 -34.52 -1.91
CA PHE A 39 -6.54 -33.54 -1.16
C PHE A 39 -5.74 -32.76 -0.12
N ALA A 40 -4.69 -33.35 0.47
CA ALA A 40 -3.85 -32.64 1.42
C ALA A 40 -2.99 -31.60 0.70
N GLU A 41 -2.44 -31.94 -0.47
CA GLU A 41 -1.74 -30.99 -1.33
C GLU A 41 -2.67 -29.87 -1.84
N GLN A 42 -3.92 -30.19 -2.22
CA GLN A 42 -4.92 -29.18 -2.62
C GLN A 42 -5.20 -28.16 -1.51
N ALA A 43 -5.37 -28.62 -0.26
CA ALA A 43 -5.66 -27.74 0.87
C ALA A 43 -4.51 -26.74 1.11
N VAL A 44 -3.27 -27.23 1.07
CA VAL A 44 -2.05 -26.39 1.21
C VAL A 44 -1.96 -25.38 0.08
N GLU A 45 -2.19 -25.80 -1.17
CA GLU A 45 -2.22 -24.88 -2.29
C GLU A 45 -3.29 -23.80 -2.11
N LEU A 46 -4.53 -24.14 -1.78
CA LEU A 46 -5.60 -23.15 -1.55
C LEU A 46 -5.22 -22.12 -0.49
N GLU A 47 -4.75 -22.55 0.69
CA GLU A 47 -4.31 -21.67 1.78
C GLU A 47 -3.18 -20.71 1.35
N ASN A 48 -2.18 -21.23 0.63
CA ASN A 48 -1.10 -20.40 0.09
C ASN A 48 -1.62 -19.32 -0.87
N GLY A 49 -2.75 -19.58 -1.54
CA GLY A 49 -3.33 -18.68 -2.54
C GLY A 49 -4.08 -17.53 -1.92
N GLU A 50 -4.89 -17.85 -0.91
CA GLU A 50 -5.54 -16.83 -0.09
C GLU A 50 -4.52 -15.89 0.53
N THR A 51 -3.40 -16.44 1.03
CA THR A 51 -2.28 -15.65 1.56
C THR A 51 -1.67 -14.72 0.50
N LEU A 52 -1.38 -15.21 -0.71
CA LEU A 52 -0.83 -14.38 -1.79
C LEU A 52 -1.79 -13.27 -2.25
N VAL A 53 -3.10 -13.57 -2.31
CA VAL A 53 -4.13 -12.58 -2.64
C VAL A 53 -4.24 -11.51 -1.56
N ALA A 54 -4.13 -11.87 -0.28
CA ALA A 54 -4.09 -10.90 0.81
C ALA A 54 -2.88 -9.96 0.69
N ILE A 55 -1.69 -10.52 0.41
CA ILE A 55 -0.46 -9.74 0.18
C ILE A 55 -0.63 -8.79 -1.01
N ASP A 56 -1.16 -9.25 -2.14
CA ASP A 56 -1.39 -8.39 -3.32
C ASP A 56 -2.33 -7.22 -3.00
N ARG A 57 -3.40 -7.47 -2.24
CA ARG A 57 -4.34 -6.42 -1.81
C ARG A 57 -3.66 -5.39 -0.90
N GLU A 58 -2.85 -5.83 0.06
CA GLU A 58 -2.12 -4.92 0.95
C GLU A 58 -1.15 -4.03 0.17
N LEU A 59 -0.38 -4.62 -0.76
CA LEU A 59 0.54 -3.88 -1.62
C LEU A 59 -0.20 -2.85 -2.49
N ALA A 60 -1.33 -3.23 -3.08
CA ALA A 60 -2.15 -2.34 -3.89
C ALA A 60 -2.70 -1.17 -3.06
N LEU A 61 -3.14 -1.42 -1.82
CA LEU A 61 -3.63 -0.38 -0.92
C LEU A 61 -2.52 0.60 -0.49
N GLU A 62 -1.32 0.11 -0.17
CA GLU A 62 -0.17 0.96 0.16
C GLU A 62 0.23 1.83 -1.05
N LEU A 63 0.31 1.24 -2.25
CA LEU A 63 0.63 1.95 -3.48
C LEU A 63 -0.38 3.08 -3.76
N GLN A 64 -1.69 2.79 -3.62
CA GLN A 64 -2.73 3.80 -3.79
C GLN A 64 -2.63 4.95 -2.78
N GLN A 65 -2.21 4.67 -1.55
CA GLN A 65 -2.00 5.71 -0.54
C GLN A 65 -0.81 6.60 -0.90
N ILE A 66 0.28 6.01 -1.37
CA ILE A 66 1.47 6.74 -1.83
C ILE A 66 1.15 7.63 -3.03
N GLU A 67 0.51 7.09 -4.07
CA GLU A 67 0.08 7.87 -5.24
C GLU A 67 -0.86 9.01 -4.87
N ARG A 68 -1.72 8.80 -3.87
CA ARG A 68 -2.58 9.86 -3.35
C ARG A 68 -1.76 10.92 -2.64
N ALA A 69 -0.79 10.55 -1.82
CA ALA A 69 0.08 11.49 -1.12
C ALA A 69 0.86 12.37 -2.10
N ILE A 70 1.45 11.79 -3.16
CA ILE A 70 2.13 12.53 -4.22
C ILE A 70 1.17 13.53 -4.90
N ARG A 71 -0.04 13.11 -5.26
CA ARG A 71 -1.05 14.01 -5.83
C ARG A 71 -1.43 15.16 -4.89
N ARG A 72 -1.39 14.93 -3.58
CA ARG A 72 -1.67 15.98 -2.58
C ARG A 72 -0.51 16.97 -2.43
N ILE A 73 0.72 16.50 -2.60
CA ILE A 73 1.89 17.39 -2.70
C ILE A 73 1.70 18.32 -3.90
N ASP A 74 1.34 17.75 -5.06
CA ASP A 74 1.13 18.51 -6.30
C ASP A 74 -0.05 19.51 -6.21
N ALA A 75 -1.04 19.20 -5.37
CA ALA A 75 -2.20 20.06 -5.13
C ALA A 75 -2.02 21.03 -3.94
N GLU A 76 -0.82 21.10 -3.33
CA GLU A 76 -0.53 21.92 -2.15
C GLU A 76 -1.42 21.60 -0.92
N GLN A 77 -2.00 20.40 -0.87
CA GLN A 77 -2.92 19.93 0.17
C GLN A 77 -2.32 18.83 1.06
N TYR A 78 -1.00 18.66 1.02
CA TYR A 78 -0.31 17.54 1.69
C TYR A 78 -0.48 17.54 3.21
N PHE A 79 -0.51 18.72 3.82
CA PHE A 79 -0.56 18.88 5.28
C PHE A 79 -1.95 18.75 5.87
N ASP A 80 -3.02 18.74 5.07
CA ASP A 80 -4.38 18.77 5.60
C ASP A 80 -4.93 17.36 5.85
N CYS A 81 -5.85 17.19 6.79
CA CYS A 81 -6.55 15.94 6.97
C CYS A 81 -7.67 15.82 5.92
N LYS A 82 -7.72 14.72 5.16
CA LYS A 82 -8.81 14.49 4.19
C LYS A 82 -10.19 14.38 4.86
N ALA A 83 -10.24 13.95 6.12
CA ALA A 83 -11.49 13.68 6.84
C ALA A 83 -12.06 14.90 7.56
N CYS A 84 -11.23 15.70 8.24
CA CYS A 84 -11.68 16.86 9.01
C CYS A 84 -11.16 18.22 8.52
N GLY A 85 -10.20 18.23 7.59
CA GLY A 85 -9.55 19.46 7.09
C GLY A 85 -8.50 20.06 8.03
N GLU A 86 -8.33 19.54 9.24
CA GLU A 86 -7.30 20.01 10.18
C GLU A 86 -5.89 19.56 9.77
N PRO A 87 -4.82 20.28 10.15
CA PRO A 87 -3.46 19.89 9.82
C PRO A 87 -3.09 18.52 10.43
N ILE A 88 -2.41 17.70 9.63
CA ILE A 88 -1.76 16.47 10.04
C ILE A 88 -0.46 16.85 10.75
N GLY A 89 -0.24 16.30 11.95
CA GLY A 89 0.98 16.57 12.71
C GLY A 89 2.23 16.18 11.93
N GLU A 90 3.26 17.04 11.98
CA GLU A 90 4.53 16.84 11.29
C GLU A 90 5.21 15.51 11.69
N GLU A 91 5.19 15.14 12.98
CA GLU A 91 5.72 13.85 13.47
C GLU A 91 5.05 12.65 12.78
N ARG A 92 3.74 12.75 12.48
CA ARG A 92 2.99 11.71 11.78
C ARG A 92 3.39 11.64 10.31
N LEU A 93 3.59 12.77 9.64
CA LEU A 93 4.04 12.79 8.24
C LEU A 93 5.51 12.37 8.10
N GLN A 94 6.34 12.60 9.12
CA GLN A 94 7.71 12.09 9.17
C GLN A 94 7.73 10.57 9.36
N ALA A 95 6.86 10.02 10.21
CA ALA A 95 6.76 8.57 10.42
C ALA A 95 6.04 7.84 9.27
N LEU A 96 4.99 8.45 8.70
CA LEU A 96 4.15 7.91 7.64
C LEU A 96 3.90 8.99 6.58
N PRO A 97 4.81 9.16 5.60
CA PRO A 97 4.69 10.20 4.58
C PRO A 97 3.48 10.06 3.65
N TYR A 98 2.85 8.89 3.58
CA TYR A 98 1.62 8.69 2.81
C TYR A 98 0.33 8.90 3.64
N ALA A 99 0.45 9.28 4.91
CA ALA A 99 -0.70 9.52 5.77
C ALA A 99 -1.60 10.63 5.21
N ASN A 100 -2.90 10.37 5.13
CA ASN A 100 -3.89 11.32 4.62
C ASN A 100 -4.91 11.81 5.66
N SER A 101 -4.82 11.30 6.89
CA SER A 101 -5.68 11.63 8.02
C SER A 101 -4.85 12.05 9.23
N CYS A 102 -5.37 12.97 10.04
CA CYS A 102 -4.78 13.32 11.33
C CYS A 102 -4.93 12.16 12.33
N ILE A 103 -4.15 12.19 13.41
CA ILE A 103 -4.18 11.13 14.45
C ILE A 103 -5.60 10.92 15.01
N SER A 104 -6.35 12.01 15.21
CA SER A 104 -7.72 11.97 15.75
C SER A 104 -8.72 11.27 14.82
N CYS A 105 -8.53 11.39 13.50
CA CYS A 105 -9.37 10.71 12.51
C CYS A 105 -8.92 9.27 12.32
N ALA A 106 -7.62 9.01 12.27
CA ALA A 106 -7.06 7.68 12.11
C ALA A 106 -7.42 6.74 13.28
N SER A 107 -7.53 7.26 14.51
CA SER A 107 -7.93 6.46 15.68
C SER A 107 -9.42 6.10 15.72
N LYS A 108 -10.23 6.59 14.77
CA LYS A 108 -11.68 6.33 14.69
C LYS A 108 -12.04 5.36 13.56
N GLU A 109 -11.08 4.98 12.72
CA GLU A 109 -11.20 3.97 11.66
C GLU A 109 -10.89 2.57 12.22
#